data_AF-A0A2E7S942-F1
#
_entry.id   AF-A0A2E7S942-F1
#
_cell.length_a   1.000
_cell.length_b   1.000
_cell.length_c   1.000
_cell.angle_alpha   90.00
_cell.angle_beta   90.00
_cell.angle_gamma   90.00
#
_symmetry.space_group_name_H-M   'P 1'
#
loop_
_entity.id
_entity.type
_entity.pdbx_description
1 polymer ?
#
loop_
_entity_poly.entity_id
_entity_poly.type
_entity_poly.pdbx_seq_one_letter_code
_entity_poly.pdbx_strand_id
1 'polypeptide(L)'
;MLGIANIFRICGVLHIFITLGLSVSIFAGIWLPDGATIDHIGTGKVLVGLILSHGIGVGVLLILSSFITDVPSAKKILLGEIVLSICLLLAFIYNSFVLDSWYNGPPIVIWVVTAVLILLSIYGRLRVNRM
;
A
#
# COMPACT_ATOMS: atom_id res chain seq x y z
N MET A 1 -14.07 20.07 -7.06
CA MET A 1 -14.44 18.95 -6.16
C MET A 1 -13.87 17.65 -6.72
N LEU A 2 -13.45 16.69 -5.87
CA LEU A 2 -12.92 15.38 -6.27
C LEU A 2 -14.09 14.40 -6.56
N GLY A 3 -13.95 13.51 -7.54
CA GLY A 3 -14.87 12.39 -7.80
C GLY A 3 -14.28 11.06 -7.34
N ILE A 4 -15.09 10.01 -7.16
CA ILE A 4 -14.59 8.69 -6.75
C ILE A 4 -13.56 8.15 -7.77
N ALA A 5 -13.73 8.41 -9.07
CA ALA A 5 -12.78 8.04 -10.10
C ALA A 5 -11.39 8.67 -9.89
N ASN A 6 -11.34 9.92 -9.45
CA ASN A 6 -10.07 10.57 -9.12
C ASN A 6 -9.45 9.98 -7.85
N ILE A 7 -10.26 9.61 -6.86
CA ILE A 7 -9.78 8.92 -5.65
C ILE A 7 -9.14 7.60 -6.02
N PHE A 8 -9.79 6.80 -6.88
CA PHE A 8 -9.22 5.55 -7.39
C PHE A 8 -7.88 5.74 -8.11
N ARG A 9 -7.76 6.75 -8.97
CA ARG A 9 -6.49 7.07 -9.65
C ARG A 9 -5.40 7.44 -8.65
N ILE A 10 -5.72 8.29 -7.68
CA ILE A 10 -4.76 8.70 -6.65
C ILE A 10 -4.34 7.50 -5.81
N CYS A 11 -5.28 6.71 -5.27
CA CYS A 11 -4.94 5.51 -4.51
C CYS A 11 -4.11 4.52 -5.33
N GLY A 12 -4.46 4.33 -6.61
CA GLY A 12 -3.72 3.43 -7.50
C GLY A 12 -2.29 3.88 -7.76
N VAL A 13 -2.08 5.18 -8.02
CA VAL A 13 -0.73 5.76 -8.15
C VAL A 13 0.06 5.65 -6.85
N LEU A 14 -0.57 5.90 -5.70
CA LEU A 14 0.08 5.76 -4.39
C LEU A 14 0.51 4.32 -4.12
N HIS A 15 -0.32 3.32 -4.46
CA HIS A 15 0.06 1.89 -4.35
C HIS A 15 1.29 1.56 -5.21
N ILE A 16 1.29 1.96 -6.47
CA ILE A 16 2.44 1.75 -7.36
C ILE A 16 3.68 2.45 -6.81
N PHE A 17 3.55 3.70 -6.36
CA PHE A 17 4.65 4.49 -5.84
C PHE A 17 5.25 3.90 -4.56
N ILE A 18 4.43 3.54 -3.57
CA ILE A 18 4.91 2.87 -2.35
C ILE A 18 5.63 1.58 -2.69
N THR A 19 5.03 0.78 -3.57
CA THR A 19 5.56 -0.54 -3.90
C THR A 19 6.93 -0.43 -4.58
N LEU A 20 7.08 0.51 -5.52
CA LEU A 20 8.37 0.80 -6.14
C LEU A 20 9.39 1.33 -5.12
N GLY A 21 9.00 2.30 -4.29
CA GLY A 21 9.88 2.87 -3.28
C GLY A 21 10.35 1.83 -2.25
N LEU A 22 9.45 0.95 -1.83
CA LEU A 22 9.75 -0.15 -0.92
C LEU A 22 10.71 -1.15 -1.57
N SER A 23 10.48 -1.48 -2.83
CA SER A 23 11.35 -2.40 -3.58
C SER A 23 12.77 -1.86 -3.71
N VAL A 24 12.91 -0.58 -4.08
CA VAL A 24 14.21 0.11 -4.14
C VAL A 24 14.88 0.11 -2.77
N SER A 25 14.14 0.38 -1.70
CA SER A 25 14.68 0.39 -0.32
C SER A 25 15.22 -0.97 0.11
N ILE A 26 14.55 -2.07 -0.27
CA ILE A 26 15.01 -3.43 0.03
C ILE A 26 16.21 -3.81 -0.84
N PHE A 27 16.19 -3.49 -2.14
CA PHE A 27 17.33 -3.74 -3.03
C PHE A 27 18.58 -2.95 -2.63
N ALA A 28 18.41 -1.73 -2.11
CA ALA A 28 19.49 -0.91 -1.59
C ALA A 28 19.97 -1.33 -0.19
N GLY A 29 19.35 -2.34 0.44
CA GLY A 29 19.71 -2.80 1.78
C GLY A 29 19.34 -1.84 2.91
N ILE A 30 18.69 -0.71 2.60
CA ILE A 30 18.27 0.31 3.59
C ILE A 30 17.25 -0.27 4.58
N TRP A 31 16.50 -1.27 4.14
CA TRP A 31 15.49 -1.94 4.94
C TRP A 31 15.99 -3.16 5.71
N LEU A 32 17.27 -3.48 5.55
CA LEU A 32 17.91 -4.58 6.26
C LEU A 32 18.69 -4.00 7.44
N PRO A 33 18.61 -4.64 8.61
CA PRO A 33 19.38 -4.23 9.79
C PRO A 33 20.87 -4.52 9.61
N ASP A 34 21.68 -3.85 10.42
CA ASP A 34 23.11 -4.08 10.47
C ASP A 34 23.42 -5.55 10.82
N GLY A 35 24.23 -6.21 9.99
CA GLY A 35 24.60 -7.62 10.18
C GLY A 35 23.74 -8.65 9.41
N ALA A 36 22.83 -8.21 8.53
CA ALA A 36 22.08 -9.13 7.66
C ALA A 36 23.02 -10.01 6.80
N THR A 37 22.84 -11.33 6.88
CA THR A 37 23.63 -12.29 6.07
C THR A 37 23.19 -12.30 4.59
N ILE A 38 23.99 -12.93 3.72
CA ILE A 38 23.68 -13.09 2.28
C ILE A 38 22.34 -13.82 2.08
N ASP A 39 22.01 -14.80 2.91
CA ASP A 39 20.76 -15.55 2.81
C ASP A 39 19.54 -14.71 3.21
N HIS A 40 19.68 -13.82 4.20
CA HIS A 40 18.65 -12.85 4.56
C HIS A 40 18.39 -11.87 3.40
N ILE A 41 19.46 -11.39 2.76
CA ILE A 41 19.36 -10.53 1.56
C ILE A 41 18.66 -11.28 0.42
N GLY A 42 19.03 -12.54 0.19
CA GLY A 42 18.42 -13.40 -0.84
C GLY A 42 16.92 -13.60 -0.62
N THR A 43 16.52 -13.89 0.62
CA THR A 43 15.11 -14.05 1.01
C THR A 43 14.34 -12.74 0.85
N GLY A 44 14.92 -11.61 1.27
CA GLY A 44 14.32 -10.28 1.10
C GLY A 44 14.07 -9.94 -0.38
N LYS A 45 14.99 -10.28 -1.27
CA LYS A 45 14.83 -10.06 -2.73
C LYS A 45 13.70 -10.89 -3.35
N VAL A 46 13.51 -12.14 -2.90
CA VAL A 46 12.38 -12.97 -3.36
C VAL A 46 11.06 -12.36 -2.88
N LEU A 47 11.00 -11.93 -1.62
CA LEU A 47 9.82 -11.29 -1.05
C LEU A 47 9.46 -9.97 -1.77
N VAL A 48 10.47 -9.21 -2.23
CA VAL A 48 10.26 -8.01 -3.05
C VAL A 48 9.53 -8.33 -4.36
N GLY A 49 9.84 -9.44 -5.03
CA GLY A 49 9.13 -9.82 -6.26
C GLY A 49 7.63 -10.04 -6.01
N LEU A 50 7.29 -10.63 -4.86
CA LEU A 50 5.89 -10.83 -4.45
C LEU A 50 5.22 -9.50 -4.11
N ILE A 51 5.89 -8.63 -3.35
CA ILE A 51 5.38 -7.31 -2.98
C ILE A 51 5.18 -6.43 -4.22
N LEU A 52 6.11 -6.45 -5.17
CA LEU A 52 6.01 -5.75 -6.47
C LEU A 52 4.78 -6.16 -7.24
N SER A 53 4.63 -7.47 -7.49
CA SER A 53 3.51 -7.98 -8.28
C SER A 53 2.17 -7.68 -7.62
N HIS A 54 2.08 -7.80 -6.29
CA HIS A 54 0.87 -7.50 -5.55
C HIS A 54 0.54 -6.00 -5.54
N GLY A 55 1.46 -5.14 -5.11
CA GLY A 55 1.20 -3.72 -4.95
C GLY A 55 1.01 -2.99 -6.28
N ILE A 56 1.75 -3.36 -7.32
CA ILE A 56 1.50 -2.85 -8.69
C ILE A 56 0.16 -3.36 -9.20
N GLY A 57 -0.16 -4.64 -9.00
CA GLY A 57 -1.43 -5.23 -9.41
C GLY A 57 -2.63 -4.52 -8.79
N VAL A 58 -2.61 -4.31 -7.47
CA VAL A 58 -3.64 -3.54 -6.74
C VAL A 58 -3.73 -2.12 -7.28
N GLY A 59 -2.60 -1.45 -7.48
CA GLY A 59 -2.59 -0.09 -8.00
C GLY A 59 -3.21 0.03 -9.40
N VAL A 60 -2.89 -0.91 -10.29
CA VAL A 60 -3.51 -1.00 -11.64
C VAL A 60 -5.01 -1.27 -11.54
N LEU A 61 -5.43 -2.21 -10.68
CA LEU A 61 -6.86 -2.51 -10.49
C LEU A 61 -7.63 -1.29 -9.96
N LEU A 62 -7.05 -0.50 -9.06
CA LEU A 62 -7.65 0.76 -8.61
C LEU A 62 -7.76 1.77 -9.76
N ILE A 63 -6.71 1.96 -10.55
CA ILE A 63 -6.77 2.85 -11.72
C ILE A 63 -7.87 2.40 -12.69
N LEU A 64 -7.99 1.10 -12.97
CA LEU A 64 -9.04 0.54 -13.82
C LEU A 64 -10.43 0.71 -13.19
N SER A 65 -10.54 0.64 -11.87
CA SER A 65 -11.79 0.92 -11.15
C SER A 65 -12.29 2.36 -11.35
N SER A 66 -11.42 3.29 -11.79
CA SER A 66 -11.83 4.65 -12.15
C SER A 66 -12.76 4.74 -13.37
N PHE A 67 -12.91 3.66 -14.14
CA PHE A 67 -13.83 3.58 -15.27
C PHE A 67 -15.22 3.06 -14.88
N ILE A 68 -15.42 2.62 -13.64
CA ILE A 68 -16.75 2.25 -13.14
C ILE A 68 -17.63 3.50 -13.15
N THR A 69 -18.88 3.33 -13.55
CA THR A 69 -19.84 4.45 -13.64
C THR A 69 -20.83 4.46 -12.49
N ASP A 70 -21.02 3.34 -11.81
CA ASP A 70 -21.98 3.22 -10.71
C ASP A 70 -21.32 3.47 -9.34
N VAL A 71 -21.85 4.47 -8.64
CA VAL A 71 -21.37 4.89 -7.30
C VAL A 71 -21.46 3.75 -6.27
N PRO A 72 -22.53 2.92 -6.21
CA PRO A 72 -22.61 1.84 -5.23
C PRO A 72 -21.48 0.80 -5.35
N SER A 73 -21.12 0.35 -6.55
CA SER A 73 -20.01 -0.60 -6.74
C SER A 73 -18.67 0.05 -6.48
N ALA A 74 -18.49 1.32 -6.90
CA ALA A 74 -17.29 2.07 -6.58
C ALA A 74 -17.07 2.17 -5.05
N LYS A 75 -18.14 2.40 -4.27
CA LYS A 75 -18.05 2.41 -2.79
C LYS A 75 -17.71 1.05 -2.17
N LYS A 76 -18.05 -0.07 -2.82
CA LYS A 76 -17.63 -1.42 -2.38
C LYS A 76 -16.14 -1.62 -2.61
N ILE A 77 -15.59 -1.15 -3.73
CA ILE A 77 -14.15 -1.22 -4.00
C ILE A 77 -13.38 -0.37 -2.99
N LEU A 78 -13.87 0.84 -2.68
CA LEU A 78 -13.27 1.66 -1.61
C LEU A 78 -13.30 0.97 -0.24
N LEU A 79 -14.34 0.19 0.06
CA LEU A 79 -14.35 -0.62 1.29
C LEU A 79 -13.25 -1.68 1.27
N GLY A 80 -13.08 -2.37 0.14
CA GLY A 80 -11.97 -3.31 -0.05
C GLY A 80 -10.61 -2.66 0.16
N GLU A 81 -10.41 -1.47 -0.40
CA GLU A 81 -9.18 -0.69 -0.22
C GLU A 81 -8.94 -0.28 1.23
N ILE A 82 -9.98 0.15 1.95
CA ILE A 82 -9.88 0.47 3.38
C ILE A 82 -9.42 -0.76 4.18
N VAL A 83 -10.04 -1.92 3.95
CA VAL A 83 -9.70 -3.15 4.66
C VAL A 83 -8.27 -3.58 4.33
N LEU A 84 -7.89 -3.58 3.06
CA LEU A 84 -6.54 -3.92 2.62
C LEU A 84 -5.49 -3.02 3.26
N SER A 85 -5.70 -1.70 3.21
CA SER A 85 -4.77 -0.73 3.79
C SER A 85 -4.67 -0.83 5.31
N ILE A 86 -5.77 -1.14 6.01
CA ILE A 86 -5.74 -1.42 7.46
C ILE A 86 -4.97 -2.71 7.75
N CYS A 87 -5.18 -3.78 6.98
CA CYS A 87 -4.41 -5.02 7.14
C CYS A 87 -2.91 -4.79 6.92
N LEU A 88 -2.54 -4.00 5.91
CA LEU A 88 -1.15 -3.61 5.67
C LEU A 88 -0.57 -2.83 6.86
N LEU A 89 -1.31 -1.85 7.37
CA LEU A 89 -0.90 -1.07 8.54
C LEU A 89 -0.70 -1.95 9.78
N LEU A 90 -1.64 -2.85 10.06
CA LEU A 90 -1.54 -3.79 11.17
C LEU A 90 -0.35 -4.74 11.02
N ALA A 91 -0.06 -5.19 9.80
CA ALA A 91 1.12 -5.99 9.53
C ALA A 91 2.42 -5.21 9.85
N PHE A 92 2.50 -3.93 9.48
CA PHE A 92 3.64 -3.09 9.84
C PHE A 92 3.76 -2.86 11.35
N ILE A 93 2.66 -2.60 12.05
CA ILE A 93 2.64 -2.44 13.51
C ILE A 93 3.11 -3.72 14.19
N TYR A 94 2.56 -4.87 13.80
CA TYR A 94 2.91 -6.16 14.36
C TYR A 94 4.39 -6.47 14.18
N ASN A 95 4.94 -6.27 12.97
CA ASN A 95 6.35 -6.52 12.71
C ASN A 95 7.28 -5.52 13.42
N SER A 96 6.89 -4.25 13.56
CA SER A 96 7.79 -3.23 14.10
C SER A 96 7.77 -3.11 15.63
N PHE A 97 6.67 -3.51 16.29
CA PHE A 97 6.47 -3.26 17.72
C PHE A 97 6.08 -4.49 18.53
N VAL A 98 5.58 -5.56 17.91
CA VAL A 98 5.01 -6.72 18.63
C VAL A 98 5.89 -7.96 18.49
N LEU A 99 6.38 -8.25 17.29
CA LEU A 99 7.52 -9.15 17.19
C LEU A 99 8.73 -8.43 17.77
N ASP A 100 9.39 -9.09 18.73
CA ASP A 100 10.76 -8.79 19.13
C ASP A 100 11.69 -9.13 17.96
N SER A 101 11.56 -8.33 16.90
CA SER A 101 12.26 -8.52 15.65
C SER A 101 13.45 -7.60 15.58
N TRP A 102 14.49 -8.13 14.97
CA TRP A 102 15.72 -7.47 14.56
C TRP A 102 15.49 -6.41 13.45
N TYR A 103 14.26 -5.91 13.26
CA TYR A 103 13.83 -5.12 12.11
C TYR A 103 13.42 -3.69 12.50
N ASN A 104 13.92 -2.70 11.75
CA ASN A 104 13.75 -1.27 12.05
C ASN A 104 12.43 -0.64 11.56
N GLY A 105 11.49 -1.44 11.05
CA GLY A 105 10.21 -0.93 10.54
C GLY A 105 10.25 -0.36 9.11
N PRO A 106 9.10 -0.11 8.47
CA PRO A 106 8.99 0.65 7.23
C PRO A 106 9.61 2.04 7.33
N PRO A 107 10.20 2.60 6.24
CA PRO A 107 10.55 4.01 6.22
C PRO A 107 9.30 4.85 6.50
N ILE A 108 9.47 5.99 7.18
CA ILE A 108 8.36 6.86 7.62
C ILE A 108 7.39 7.23 6.49
N VAL A 109 7.89 7.37 5.26
CA VAL A 109 7.07 7.67 4.07
C VAL A 109 6.01 6.59 3.83
N ILE A 110 6.33 5.31 4.03
CA ILE A 110 5.38 4.21 3.83
C ILE A 110 4.22 4.34 4.82
N TRP A 111 4.52 4.60 6.09
CA TRP A 111 3.49 4.82 7.12
C TRP A 111 2.53 5.95 6.75
N VAL A 112 3.09 7.09 6.33
CA VAL A 112 2.31 8.28 5.94
C VAL A 112 1.41 7.95 4.75
N VAL A 113 1.94 7.30 3.70
CA VAL A 113 1.13 7.01 2.53
C VAL A 113 0.05 5.96 2.82
N THR A 114 0.34 4.95 3.65
CA THR A 114 -0.70 4.01 4.12
C THR A 114 -1.82 4.73 4.86
N ALA A 115 -1.49 5.68 5.75
CA ALA A 115 -2.51 6.49 6.43
C ALA A 115 -3.33 7.33 5.43
N VAL A 116 -2.68 7.94 4.43
CA VAL A 116 -3.35 8.71 3.37
C VAL A 116 -4.29 7.83 2.54
N LEU A 117 -3.89 6.60 2.17
CA LEU A 117 -4.74 5.65 1.45
C LEU A 117 -6.02 5.33 2.23
N ILE A 118 -5.89 5.06 3.54
CA ILE A 118 -7.04 4.80 4.42
C ILE A 118 -7.96 6.02 4.46
N LEU A 119 -7.42 7.20 4.76
CA LEU A 119 -8.20 8.43 4.91
C LEU A 119 -8.91 8.82 3.61
N LEU A 120 -8.21 8.75 2.47
CA LEU A 120 -8.78 9.10 1.17
C LEU A 120 -9.88 8.12 0.76
N SER A 121 -9.71 6.83 1.07
CA SER A 121 -10.71 5.81 0.76
C SER A 121 -11.94 5.92 1.66
N ILE A 122 -11.76 6.22 2.95
CA ILE A 122 -12.87 6.55 3.87
C ILE A 122 -13.63 7.78 3.38
N TYR A 123 -12.90 8.84 3.02
CA TYR A 123 -13.50 10.07 2.49
C TYR A 123 -14.32 9.79 1.23
N GLY A 124 -13.75 9.08 0.26
CA GLY A 124 -14.45 8.69 -0.97
C GLY A 124 -15.71 7.89 -0.71
N ARG A 125 -15.65 6.94 0.22
CA ARG A 125 -16.78 6.06 0.52
C ARG A 125 -17.92 6.80 1.22
N LEU A 126 -17.61 7.62 2.22
CA LEU A 126 -18.60 8.24 3.10
C LEU A 126 -19.12 9.58 2.61
N ARG A 127 -18.31 10.36 1.89
CA ARG A 127 -18.61 11.77 1.57
C ARG A 127 -18.79 12.05 0.08
N VAL A 128 -18.28 11.19 -0.81
CA VAL A 128 -18.37 11.40 -2.26
C VAL A 128 -19.48 10.54 -2.85
N ASN A 129 -20.42 11.17 -3.57
CA ASN A 129 -21.58 10.52 -4.19
C ASN A 129 -21.62 10.68 -5.72
N ARG A 130 -20.48 11.04 -6.31
CA ARG A 130 -20.31 11.24 -7.74
C ARG A 130 -19.01 10.57 -8.18
N MET A 131 -19.01 10.06 -9.40
CA MET A 131 -17.81 9.48 -10.00
C MET A 131 -16.76 10.56 -10.30
#